data_AF-A0A645D583-F1
#
_entry.id   AF-A0A645D583-F1
#
_cell.length_a   1.000
_cell.length_b   1.000
_cell.length_c   1.000
_cell.angle_alpha   90.00
_cell.angle_beta   90.00
_cell.angle_gamma   90.00
#
_symmetry.space_group_name_H-M   'P 1'
#
loop_
_entity.id
_entity.type
_entity.pdbx_description
1 polymer ?
#
loop_
_entity_poly.entity_id
_entity_poly.type
_entity_poly.pdbx_seq_one_letter_code
_entity_poly.pdbx_strand_id
1 'polypeptide(L)'
;MYAIQWDVDSLDWKEICADDIYKNVTSKVKNGSIVLFHNAALHTPEALPRIIETLQKENYQFVTVDNLIYKDNYKIDHTGKQIKCDGTSTTATASSETTSATASVSNVETTKAETTSAKNISAIATAVK
;
A
#
# COMPACT_ATOMS: atom_id res chain seq x y z
N MET A 1 0.57 10.87 -19.54
CA MET A 1 -0.45 9.82 -19.34
C MET A 1 0.24 8.65 -18.64
N TYR A 2 -0.32 8.16 -17.54
CA TYR A 2 0.24 7.03 -16.79
C TYR A 2 -0.61 5.77 -17.06
N ALA A 3 0.03 4.62 -17.26
CA ALA A 3 -0.66 3.34 -17.35
C ALA A 3 -1.02 2.88 -15.93
N ILE A 4 -2.31 2.69 -15.66
CA ILE A 4 -2.81 2.27 -14.34
C ILE A 4 -3.39 0.87 -14.46
N GLN A 5 -2.93 -0.03 -13.58
CA GLN A 5 -3.49 -1.37 -13.40
C GLN A 5 -4.01 -1.52 -11.97
N TRP A 6 -4.65 -2.66 -11.71
CA TRP A 6 -5.15 -3.04 -10.38
C TRP A 6 -4.62 -4.42 -10.02
N ASP A 7 -4.42 -4.66 -8.73
CA ASP A 7 -4.03 -5.98 -8.21
C ASP A 7 -5.22 -6.71 -7.57
N VAL A 8 -6.29 -5.99 -7.22
CA VAL A 8 -7.52 -6.56 -6.62
C VAL A 8 -8.70 -6.30 -7.54
N ASP A 9 -9.27 -7.38 -8.09
CA ASP A 9 -10.52 -7.35 -8.86
C ASP A 9 -11.69 -7.82 -7.97
N SER A 10 -12.71 -6.98 -7.84
CA SER A 10 -13.93 -7.26 -7.09
C SER A 10 -14.81 -8.32 -7.77
N LEU A 11 -14.66 -8.50 -9.09
CA LEU A 11 -15.50 -9.33 -9.96
C LEU A 11 -16.98 -8.95 -9.94
N ASP A 12 -17.30 -7.70 -9.60
CA ASP A 12 -18.66 -7.17 -9.50
C ASP A 12 -19.45 -7.20 -10.82
N TRP A 13 -18.75 -7.12 -11.96
CA TRP A 13 -19.31 -7.28 -13.30
C TRP A 13 -19.94 -8.66 -13.56
N LYS A 14 -19.68 -9.66 -12.71
CA LYS A 14 -20.28 -11.00 -12.80
C LYS A 14 -21.67 -11.08 -12.16
N GLU A 15 -22.21 -9.97 -11.67
CA GLU A 15 -23.50 -9.92 -10.95
C GLU A 15 -23.54 -10.89 -9.74
N ILE A 16 -22.38 -11.10 -9.12
CA ILE A 16 -22.25 -11.89 -7.89
C ILE A 16 -22.82 -11.11 -6.71
N CYS A 17 -23.21 -11.82 -5.64
CA CYS A 17 -23.79 -11.18 -4.47
C CYS A 17 -22.79 -10.26 -3.74
N ALA A 18 -23.32 -9.29 -2.99
CA ALA A 18 -22.51 -8.31 -2.26
C ALA A 18 -21.50 -8.95 -1.28
N ASP A 19 -21.84 -10.10 -0.69
CA ASP A 19 -20.93 -10.84 0.20
C ASP A 19 -19.72 -11.40 -0.54
N ASP A 20 -19.87 -11.81 -1.79
CA ASP A 20 -18.76 -12.34 -2.59
C ASP A 20 -17.88 -11.22 -3.12
N ILE A 21 -18.46 -10.07 -3.50
CA ILE A 21 -17.72 -8.82 -3.79
C ILE A 21 -16.87 -8.43 -2.56
N TYR A 22 -17.50 -8.39 -1.39
CA TYR A 22 -16.85 -8.09 -0.11
C TYR A 22 -15.66 -9.02 0.14
N LYS A 23 -15.85 -10.35 0.03
CA LYS A 23 -14.78 -11.33 0.22
C LYS A 23 -13.67 -11.18 -0.80
N ASN A 24 -14.00 -10.98 -2.08
CA ASN A 24 -13.01 -10.83 -3.15
C ASN A 24 -12.06 -9.66 -2.90
N VAL A 25 -12.57 -8.57 -2.32
CA VAL A 25 -11.78 -7.38 -1.99
C VAL A 25 -11.02 -7.58 -0.69
N THR A 26 -11.73 -7.77 0.42
CA THR A 26 -11.13 -7.78 1.77
C THR A 26 -10.11 -8.90 1.99
N SER A 27 -10.22 -10.03 1.30
CA SER A 27 -9.25 -11.13 1.44
C SER A 27 -7.96 -10.93 0.65
N LYS A 28 -7.90 -9.96 -0.27
CA LYS A 28 -6.78 -9.80 -1.23
C LYS A 28 -6.05 -8.47 -1.10
N VAL A 29 -6.67 -7.45 -0.52
CA VAL A 29 -6.04 -6.14 -0.33
C VAL A 29 -4.78 -6.24 0.52
N LYS A 30 -3.80 -5.42 0.14
CA LYS A 30 -2.56 -5.20 0.87
C LYS A 30 -2.19 -3.72 0.76
N ASN A 31 -1.17 -3.29 1.51
CA ASN A 31 -0.70 -1.92 1.40
C ASN A 31 -0.28 -1.58 -0.04
N GLY A 32 -0.83 -0.49 -0.57
CA GLY A 32 -0.62 -0.05 -1.92
C GLY A 32 -1.51 -0.72 -2.97
N SER A 33 -2.51 -1.50 -2.58
CA SER A 33 -3.45 -2.09 -3.53
C SER A 33 -4.28 -1.04 -4.26
N ILE A 34 -4.58 -1.33 -5.53
CA ILE A 34 -5.57 -0.62 -6.34
C ILE A 34 -6.70 -1.60 -6.57
N VAL A 35 -7.91 -1.26 -6.10
CA VAL A 35 -9.09 -2.10 -6.21
C VAL A 35 -9.96 -1.64 -7.38
N LEU A 36 -10.33 -2.56 -8.27
CA LEU A 36 -11.24 -2.30 -9.39
C LEU A 36 -12.70 -2.57 -9.02
N PHE A 37 -13.54 -1.56 -9.30
CA PHE A 37 -15.01 -1.67 -9.33
C PHE A 37 -15.56 -1.07 -10.63
N HIS A 38 -16.74 -1.53 -11.03
CA HIS A 38 -17.50 -0.98 -12.15
C HIS A 38 -18.67 -0.15 -11.63
N ASN A 39 -18.82 1.09 -12.11
CA ASN A 39 -19.87 2.02 -11.63
C ASN A 39 -21.31 1.50 -11.84
N ALA A 40 -21.52 0.63 -12.82
CA ALA A 40 -22.84 0.08 -13.17
C ALA A 40 -23.07 -1.36 -12.65
N ALA A 41 -22.22 -1.87 -11.77
CA ALA A 41 -22.39 -3.22 -11.23
C ALA A 41 -23.54 -3.26 -10.21
N LEU A 42 -24.43 -4.25 -10.37
CA LEU A 42 -25.70 -4.37 -9.67
C LEU A 42 -25.56 -4.35 -8.14
N HIS A 43 -24.58 -5.08 -7.60
CA HIS A 43 -24.44 -5.33 -6.16
C HIS A 43 -23.29 -4.55 -5.49
N THR A 44 -22.62 -3.67 -6.26
CA THR A 44 -21.51 -2.84 -5.74
C THR A 44 -21.97 -1.81 -4.72
N PRO A 45 -23.11 -1.09 -4.90
CA PRO A 45 -23.62 -0.16 -3.90
C PRO A 45 -23.90 -0.80 -2.54
N GLU A 46 -24.34 -2.07 -2.50
CA GLU A 46 -24.60 -2.81 -1.27
C GLU A 46 -23.32 -3.30 -0.60
N ALA A 47 -22.29 -3.70 -1.38
CA ALA A 47 -21.02 -4.19 -0.84
C ALA A 47 -20.11 -3.08 -0.31
N LEU A 48 -20.08 -1.92 -0.98
CA LEU A 48 -19.12 -0.85 -0.72
C LEU A 48 -19.09 -0.33 0.72
N PRO A 49 -20.23 -0.04 1.39
CA PRO A 49 -20.21 0.48 2.76
C PRO A 49 -19.46 -0.46 3.73
N ARG A 50 -19.71 -1.76 3.62
CA ARG A 50 -19.08 -2.78 4.47
C ARG A 50 -17.59 -2.92 4.16
N ILE A 51 -17.20 -2.85 2.87
CA ILE A 51 -15.79 -2.87 2.47
C ILE A 51 -15.05 -1.66 3.07
N ILE A 52 -15.61 -0.45 2.91
CA ILE A 52 -14.99 0.78 3.41
C ILE A 52 -14.80 0.71 4.93
N GLU A 53 -15.85 0.29 5.66
CA GLU A 53 -15.80 0.17 7.12
C GLU A 53 -14.75 -0.86 7.58
N THR A 54 -14.71 -2.05 6.97
CA THR A 54 -13.73 -3.09 7.30
C THR A 54 -12.30 -2.57 7.10
N LEU A 55 -12.01 -1.95 5.94
CA LEU A 55 -10.65 -1.50 5.63
C LEU A 55 -10.24 -0.31 6.51
N GLN A 56 -11.15 0.60 6.84
CA GLN A 56 -10.88 1.66 7.82
C GLN A 56 -10.56 1.10 9.21
N LYS A 57 -11.30 0.08 9.68
CA LYS A 57 -11.01 -0.61 10.95
C LYS A 57 -9.63 -1.30 10.95
N GLU A 58 -9.20 -1.76 9.80
CA GLU A 58 -7.86 -2.31 9.57
C GLU A 58 -6.76 -1.25 9.40
N ASN A 59 -7.10 0.04 9.61
CA ASN A 59 -6.22 1.21 9.49
C ASN A 59 -5.76 1.52 8.06
N TYR A 60 -6.49 1.08 7.04
CA TYR A 60 -6.26 1.54 5.67
C TYR A 60 -6.74 2.98 5.48
N GLN A 61 -6.07 3.70 4.58
CA GLN A 61 -6.48 5.00 4.08
C GLN A 61 -6.86 4.90 2.61
N PHE A 62 -8.01 5.47 2.26
CA PHE A 62 -8.43 5.59 0.88
C PHE A 62 -7.81 6.84 0.26
N VAL A 63 -7.04 6.64 -0.80
CA VAL A 63 -6.37 7.71 -1.54
C VAL A 63 -6.76 7.66 -3.02
N THR A 64 -6.55 8.76 -3.73
CA THR A 64 -6.66 8.75 -5.20
C THR A 64 -5.45 8.03 -5.82
N VAL A 65 -5.62 7.51 -7.04
CA VAL A 65 -4.52 6.87 -7.78
C VAL A 65 -3.32 7.83 -7.95
N ASP A 66 -3.57 9.12 -8.19
CA ASP A 66 -2.52 10.13 -8.36
C ASP A 66 -1.60 10.25 -7.12
N ASN A 67 -2.17 10.08 -5.92
CA ASN A 67 -1.44 10.11 -4.66
C ASN A 67 -0.73 8.79 -4.34
N LEU A 68 -1.11 7.69 -5.02
CA LEU A 68 -0.57 6.35 -4.74
C LEU A 68 0.61 5.98 -5.65
N ILE A 69 0.56 6.38 -6.92
CA ILE A 69 1.54 5.95 -7.92
C ILE A 69 2.85 6.75 -7.85
N TYR A 70 3.95 6.11 -8.25
CA TYR A 70 5.19 6.82 -8.55
C TYR A 70 5.09 7.49 -9.92
N LYS A 71 5.49 8.75 -9.98
CA LYS A 71 5.52 9.55 -11.22
C LYS A 71 6.90 9.53 -11.89
N ASP A 72 7.96 9.35 -11.10
CA ASP A 72 9.36 9.32 -11.53
C ASP A 72 10.14 8.20 -10.82
N ASN A 73 11.31 7.82 -11.36
CA ASN A 73 12.26 6.88 -10.76
C ASN A 73 11.63 5.55 -10.31
N TYR A 74 10.80 4.96 -11.17
CA TYR A 74 10.24 3.63 -10.94
C TYR A 74 10.46 2.73 -12.16
N LYS A 75 10.46 1.43 -11.91
CA LYS A 75 10.35 0.39 -12.94
C LYS A 75 9.04 -0.36 -12.75
N ILE A 76 8.52 -0.94 -13.82
CA ILE A 76 7.38 -1.85 -13.76
C ILE A 76 7.93 -3.27 -13.87
N ASP A 77 7.56 -4.15 -12.95
CA ASP A 77 7.90 -5.57 -13.06
C ASP A 77 6.98 -6.30 -14.05
N HIS A 78 7.23 -7.60 -14.28
CA HIS A 78 6.41 -8.42 -15.19
C HIS A 78 4.95 -8.59 -14.72
N THR A 79 4.62 -8.25 -13.48
CA THR A 79 3.26 -8.27 -12.94
C THR A 79 2.52 -6.94 -13.13
N GLY A 80 3.18 -5.92 -13.65
CA GLY A 80 2.60 -4.59 -13.79
C GLY A 80 2.76 -3.71 -12.55
N LYS A 81 3.44 -4.18 -11.50
CA LYS A 81 3.64 -3.43 -10.26
C LYS A 81 4.76 -2.41 -10.42
N GLN A 82 4.53 -1.18 -9.95
CA GLN A 82 5.59 -0.19 -9.83
C GLN A 82 6.52 -0.51 -8.66
N ILE A 83 7.82 -0.52 -8.94
CA ILE A 83 8.90 -0.66 -7.97
C ILE A 83 9.73 0.62 -8.04
N LYS A 84 9.82 1.34 -6.92
CA LYS A 84 10.68 2.52 -6.82
C LYS A 84 12.13 2.10 -7.04
N CYS A 85 12.82 2.79 -7.94
CA CYS A 85 14.25 2.68 -8.12
C CYS A 85 14.90 3.71 -7.19
N ASP A 86 15.47 3.25 -6.08
CA ASP A 86 16.28 4.15 -5.25
C ASP A 86 17.51 4.52 -6.06
N GLY A 87 17.65 5.80 -6.38
CA GLY A 87 18.79 6.32 -7.11
C GLY A 87 20.07 6.23 -6.27
N THR A 88 20.69 5.07 -6.20
CA THR A 88 22.11 4.96 -5.88
C THR A 88 22.91 5.18 -7.16
N SER A 89 23.01 6.43 -7.60
CA SER A 89 24.18 6.85 -8.37
C SER A 89 25.36 6.96 -7.40
N THR A 90 25.89 5.83 -6.97
CA THR A 90 27.19 5.77 -6.30
C THR A 90 28.08 4.84 -7.11
N THR A 91 28.84 5.45 -8.02
CA THR A 91 30.16 4.94 -8.39
C THR A 91 30.96 4.80 -7.10
N ALA A 92 31.20 3.57 -6.64
CA ALA A 92 32.17 3.31 -5.58
C ALA A 92 33.03 2.09 -5.97
N THR A 93 34.18 2.44 -6.55
CA THR A 93 35.44 1.71 -6.45
C THR A 93 35.67 1.15 -5.05
N ALA A 94 36.16 -0.08 -5.00
CA ALA A 94 36.52 -0.81 -3.80
C ALA A 94 37.64 -0.12 -2.98
N SER A 95 37.48 -0.10 -1.65
CA SER A 95 38.58 -0.34 -0.70
C SER A 95 38.04 -0.67 0.69
N SER A 96 38.57 -1.76 1.24
CA SER A 96 38.32 -2.41 2.53
C SER A 96 38.80 -1.61 3.75
N GLU A 97 38.23 -1.87 4.95
CA GLU A 97 38.92 -2.25 6.22
C GLU A 97 38.08 -2.00 7.51
N THR A 98 37.55 -3.09 8.06
CA THR A 98 37.72 -3.70 9.41
C THR A 98 38.01 -2.88 10.70
N THR A 99 37.23 -3.24 11.76
CA THR A 99 37.50 -3.37 13.24
C THR A 99 37.16 -2.31 14.31
N SER A 100 36.26 -2.76 15.23
CA SER A 100 36.40 -2.90 16.71
C SER A 100 36.07 -1.75 17.71
N ALA A 101 34.91 -1.93 18.39
CA ALA A 101 34.56 -1.83 19.82
C ALA A 101 35.25 -0.86 20.82
N THR A 102 34.46 -0.20 21.69
CA THR A 102 34.49 -0.29 23.18
C THR A 102 33.29 0.44 23.82
N ALA A 103 32.76 -0.12 24.92
CA ALA A 103 31.56 0.30 25.67
C ALA A 103 31.86 1.28 26.83
N SER A 104 30.86 2.08 27.23
CA SER A 104 30.71 2.60 28.59
C SER A 104 29.26 3.00 28.89
N VAL A 105 28.81 2.66 30.11
CA VAL A 105 27.44 2.72 30.63
C VAL A 105 27.29 3.91 31.57
N SER A 106 26.15 4.61 31.55
CA SER A 106 25.53 5.22 32.73
C SER A 106 24.02 5.46 32.55
N ASN A 107 23.23 5.01 33.54
CA ASN A 107 21.80 5.28 33.77
C ASN A 107 21.61 6.75 34.24
N VAL A 108 20.45 7.41 34.41
CA VAL A 108 19.01 7.15 34.64
C VAL A 108 18.29 8.42 34.14
N GLU A 109 17.08 8.32 33.57
CA GLU A 109 15.85 8.98 34.07
C GLU A 109 14.78 9.15 32.98
N THR A 110 13.61 8.60 33.32
CA THR A 110 12.41 8.49 32.53
C THR A 110 11.79 9.86 32.27
N THR A 111 11.74 10.27 31.01
CA THR A 111 10.66 11.14 30.52
C THR A 111 10.01 10.46 29.33
N LYS A 112 8.70 10.26 29.45
CA LYS A 112 7.84 9.56 28.49
C LYS A 112 7.71 10.42 27.22
N ALA A 113 8.71 10.32 26.34
CA ALA A 113 8.55 10.74 24.96
C ALA A 113 7.63 9.73 24.28
N GLU A 114 6.40 10.18 24.02
CA GLU A 114 5.45 9.49 23.15
C GLU A 114 6.00 9.52 21.72
N THR A 115 6.96 8.63 21.45
CA THR A 115 7.38 8.30 20.11
C THR A 115 6.19 7.61 19.46
N THR A 116 5.36 8.40 18.79
CA THR A 116 4.39 7.90 17.82
C THR A 116 5.23 7.22 16.75
N SER A 117 5.49 5.92 16.95
CA SER A 117 5.91 5.00 15.90
C SER A 117 5.02 5.32 14.71
N ALA A 118 5.63 5.76 13.61
CA ALA A 118 4.92 6.08 12.39
C ALA A 118 3.91 4.96 12.15
N LYS A 119 2.63 5.22 12.42
CA LYS A 119 1.58 4.24 12.20
C LYS A 119 1.79 3.82 10.75
N ASN A 120 1.98 2.53 10.52
CA ASN A 120 2.07 1.97 9.18
C ASN A 120 0.70 2.17 8.53
N ILE A 121 0.45 3.40 8.06
CA ILE A 121 -0.77 3.79 7.41
C ILE A 121 -0.72 3.09 6.05
N SER A 122 -1.49 2.02 5.91
CA SER A 122 -1.59 1.30 4.66
C SER A 122 -2.54 2.05 3.73
N ALA A 123 -2.08 2.46 2.56
CA ALA A 123 -2.92 3.18 1.60
C ALA A 123 -3.56 2.19 0.60
N ILE A 124 -4.81 2.44 0.22
CA ILE A 124 -5.51 1.76 -0.88
C ILE A 124 -6.07 2.83 -1.80
N ALA A 125 -5.90 2.65 -3.11
CA ALA A 125 -6.64 3.45 -4.07
C ALA A 125 -7.85 2.67 -4.58
N THR A 126 -8.96 3.37 -4.74
CA THR A 126 -10.15 2.83 -5.39
C THR A 126 -10.22 3.38 -6.80
N ALA A 127 -10.17 2.49 -7.79
CA ALA A 127 -10.40 2.82 -9.18
C ALA A 127 -11.83 2.44 -9.55
N VAL A 128 -12.66 3.45 -9.77
CA VAL A 128 -13.98 3.27 -10.38
C VAL A 128 -13.80 3.51 -11.87
N LYS A 129 -14.09 2.50 -12.70
CA LYS A 129 -14.05 2.63 -14.16
C LYS A 129 -15.39 3.06 -14.72
#